data_AF-A0A963JFK0-F1
#
_entry.id   AF-A0A963JFK0-F1
#
_cell.length_a   1.000
_cell.length_b   1.000
_cell.length_c   1.000
_cell.angle_alpha   90.00
_cell.angle_beta   90.00
_cell.angle_gamma   90.00
#
_symmetry.space_group_name_H-M   'P 1'
#
loop_
_entity.id
_entity.type
_entity.pdbx_description
1 polymer ?
#
loop_
_entity_poly.entity_id
_entity_poly.type
_entity_poly.pdbx_seq_one_letter_code
_entity_poly.pdbx_strand_id
1 'polypeptide(L)'
;MQPTALLASIALLAAAISAPVLAGDRDKRSDRQHASETRAADTGFDHRMKVVANDAAPDSPAYGWRYFTDPTDPRAVVISPQGDYYYSRGKGLRWIAAEQS
;
A
#
# COMPACT_ATOMS: atom_id res chain seq x y z
N MET A 1 -13.73 50.29 15.83
CA MET A 1 -13.29 48.88 15.70
C MET A 1 -13.71 48.44 14.30
N GLN A 2 -12.86 48.61 13.28
CA GLN A 2 -12.01 47.57 12.65
C GLN A 2 -12.80 46.39 12.01
N PRO A 3 -12.41 45.86 10.84
CA PRO A 3 -12.82 46.36 9.52
C PRO A 3 -13.43 45.29 8.59
N THR A 4 -14.03 45.77 7.49
CA THR A 4 -14.31 45.14 6.18
C THR A 4 -13.79 43.71 5.93
N ALA A 5 -14.72 42.76 5.73
CA ALA A 5 -14.41 41.44 5.15
C ALA A 5 -14.27 41.57 3.62
N LEU A 6 -13.06 41.29 3.13
CA LEU A 6 -12.66 41.35 1.73
C LEU A 6 -12.96 40.00 1.05
N LEU A 7 -13.56 40.08 -0.14
CA LEU A 7 -13.86 38.97 -1.06
C LEU A 7 -12.62 38.13 -1.42
N ALA A 8 -12.79 36.81 -1.54
CA ALA A 8 -11.93 36.00 -2.41
C ALA A 8 -12.71 34.78 -2.95
N SER A 9 -13.18 34.92 -4.18
CA SER A 9 -13.65 33.84 -5.04
C SER A 9 -12.50 32.90 -5.37
N ILE A 10 -12.66 31.60 -5.16
CA ILE A 10 -11.74 30.60 -5.72
C ILE A 10 -12.50 29.83 -6.81
N ALA A 11 -11.98 29.99 -8.02
CA ALA A 11 -12.53 29.45 -9.26
C ALA A 11 -12.54 27.92 -9.28
N LEU A 12 -13.52 27.35 -9.99
CA LEU A 12 -13.53 25.94 -10.40
C LEU A 12 -12.24 25.60 -11.14
N LEU A 13 -11.58 24.51 -10.74
CA LEU A 13 -10.65 23.78 -11.59
C LEU A 13 -11.29 22.44 -11.99
N ALA A 14 -11.93 22.44 -13.15
CA ALA A 14 -12.32 21.21 -13.84
C ALA A 14 -11.05 20.63 -14.51
N ALA A 15 -10.47 19.60 -13.90
CA ALA A 15 -9.46 18.80 -14.58
C ALA A 15 -10.16 17.81 -15.51
N ALA A 16 -10.24 18.15 -16.80
CA ALA A 16 -10.56 17.20 -17.85
C ALA A 16 -9.38 16.22 -17.98
N ILE A 17 -9.58 14.97 -17.56
CA ILE A 17 -8.65 13.89 -17.86
C ILE A 17 -9.30 13.05 -18.94
N SER A 18 -8.82 13.24 -20.17
CA SER A 18 -9.15 12.42 -21.33
C SER A 18 -8.87 10.96 -21.02
N ALA A 19 -9.86 10.10 -21.24
CA ALA A 19 -9.72 8.65 -21.18
C ALA A 19 -8.76 8.16 -22.28
N PRO A 20 -7.80 7.28 -21.99
CA PRO A 20 -7.35 6.32 -22.99
C PRO A 20 -8.34 5.15 -22.99
N VAL A 21 -9.10 5.02 -24.08
CA VAL A 21 -9.57 3.70 -24.51
C VAL A 21 -8.31 2.89 -24.80
N LEU A 22 -7.99 1.96 -23.91
CA LEU A 22 -7.04 0.89 -24.19
C LEU A 22 -7.81 -0.42 -24.15
N ALA A 23 -8.25 -0.84 -25.33
CA ALA A 23 -8.65 -2.20 -25.59
C ALA A 23 -7.45 -3.11 -25.31
N GLY A 24 -7.46 -3.78 -24.17
CA GLY A 24 -6.45 -4.74 -23.73
C GLY A 24 -7.07 -6.12 -23.62
N ASP A 25 -7.48 -6.69 -24.75
CA ASP A 25 -7.62 -8.13 -24.89
C ASP A 25 -6.24 -8.77 -24.65
N ARG A 26 -6.11 -9.48 -23.53
CA ARG A 26 -5.13 -10.55 -23.36
C ARG A 26 -5.45 -11.36 -22.12
N ASP A 27 -6.14 -12.47 -22.37
CA ASP A 27 -5.98 -13.70 -21.61
C ASP A 27 -4.49 -13.99 -21.37
N LYS A 28 -4.02 -13.78 -20.13
CA LYS A 28 -2.87 -14.49 -19.57
C LYS A 28 -3.14 -14.87 -18.12
N ARG A 29 -3.96 -15.91 -17.99
CA ARG A 29 -3.75 -17.00 -17.03
C ARG A 29 -2.26 -17.36 -17.00
N SER A 30 -1.53 -16.93 -15.97
CA SER A 30 -0.23 -17.48 -15.59
C SER A 30 0.13 -17.02 -14.19
N ASP A 31 -0.07 -17.92 -13.22
CA ASP A 31 1.08 -18.54 -12.58
C ASP A 31 2.12 -17.57 -11.98
N ARG A 32 1.64 -16.54 -11.27
CA ARG A 32 2.50 -15.60 -10.56
C ARG A 32 2.17 -15.46 -9.08
N GLN A 33 1.34 -16.35 -8.54
CA GLN A 33 1.03 -16.39 -7.10
C GLN A 33 2.07 -17.15 -6.26
N HIS A 34 3.06 -17.83 -6.85
CA HIS A 34 4.06 -18.60 -6.10
C HIS A 34 5.52 -18.16 -6.26
N ALA A 35 5.82 -17.21 -7.16
CA ALA A 35 7.21 -16.86 -7.48
C ALA A 35 7.78 -15.67 -6.67
N SER A 36 7.06 -15.12 -5.70
CA SER A 36 7.57 -14.07 -4.81
C SER A 36 7.88 -14.55 -3.39
N GLU A 37 7.75 -15.85 -3.09
CA GLU A 37 8.04 -16.40 -1.76
C GLU A 37 9.53 -16.75 -1.55
N THR A 38 10.37 -16.76 -2.59
CA THR A 38 11.73 -17.34 -2.50
C THR A 38 12.89 -16.33 -2.53
N ARG A 39 12.65 -15.02 -2.36
CA ARG A 39 13.77 -14.05 -2.25
C ARG A 39 13.58 -13.05 -1.12
N ALA A 40 13.28 -13.54 0.09
CA ALA A 40 13.53 -12.77 1.30
C ALA A 40 15.02 -12.89 1.63
N ALA A 41 15.70 -11.75 1.62
CA ALA A 41 17.14 -11.60 1.63
C ALA A 41 17.82 -12.18 2.89
N ASP A 42 18.98 -12.78 2.65
CA ASP A 42 19.99 -13.26 3.58
C ASP A 42 20.71 -12.09 4.31
N THR A 43 19.96 -11.26 5.04
CA THR A 43 20.53 -10.17 5.86
C THR A 43 19.70 -9.92 7.13
N GLY A 44 19.74 -10.87 8.06
CA GLY A 44 20.05 -10.56 9.46
C GLY A 44 19.17 -9.63 10.30
N PHE A 45 17.86 -9.43 10.07
CA PHE A 45 16.97 -8.81 11.08
C PHE A 45 15.53 -9.36 11.10
N ASP A 46 15.06 -9.99 10.02
CA ASP A 46 13.63 -10.28 9.81
C ASP A 46 13.24 -11.77 9.85
N HIS A 47 14.15 -12.65 10.26
CA HIS A 47 13.90 -14.12 10.29
C HIS A 47 12.71 -14.55 11.17
N ARG A 48 12.25 -13.68 12.08
CA ARG A 48 11.12 -13.95 12.98
C ARG A 48 9.78 -13.44 12.45
N MET A 49 9.77 -12.64 11.40
CA MET A 49 8.52 -12.15 10.82
C MET A 49 7.76 -13.32 10.20
N LYS A 50 6.51 -13.49 10.61
CA LYS A 50 5.58 -14.50 10.06
C LYS A 50 4.52 -13.80 9.24
N VAL A 51 4.17 -14.39 8.11
CA VAL A 51 3.05 -13.97 7.29
C VAL A 51 1.76 -14.14 8.07
N VAL A 52 0.91 -13.12 8.05
CA VAL A 52 -0.47 -13.20 8.53
C VAL A 52 -1.38 -13.33 7.31
N ALA A 53 -2.19 -14.39 7.28
CA ALA A 53 -3.14 -14.61 6.20
C ALA A 53 -4.11 -13.42 6.09
N ASN A 54 -4.36 -12.98 4.86
CA ASN A 54 -5.31 -11.92 4.54
C ASN A 54 -6.23 -12.41 3.43
N ASP A 55 -7.40 -12.91 3.83
CA ASP A 55 -8.43 -13.44 2.94
C ASP A 55 -9.45 -12.36 2.54
N ALA A 56 -9.00 -11.10 2.46
CA ALA A 56 -9.85 -9.99 2.04
C ALA A 56 -10.38 -10.23 0.63
N ALA A 57 -11.69 -10.04 0.44
CA ALA A 57 -12.32 -10.09 -0.87
C ALA A 57 -11.88 -8.91 -1.77
N PRO A 58 -11.93 -9.01 -3.11
CA PRO A 58 -11.49 -7.96 -4.03
C PRO A 58 -12.13 -6.58 -3.85
N ASP A 59 -13.33 -6.52 -3.28
CA ASP A 59 -14.08 -5.30 -2.97
C ASP A 59 -13.79 -4.75 -1.56
N SER A 60 -12.98 -5.46 -0.77
CA SER A 60 -12.58 -5.03 0.57
C SER A 60 -11.44 -4.01 0.51
N PRO A 61 -11.45 -2.98 1.37
CA PRO A 61 -10.32 -2.07 1.53
C PRO A 61 -9.00 -2.76 1.91
N ALA A 62 -9.07 -3.95 2.51
CA ALA A 62 -7.90 -4.75 2.88
C ALA A 62 -7.36 -5.63 1.73
N TYR A 63 -8.00 -5.63 0.57
CA TYR A 63 -7.55 -6.41 -0.58
C TYR A 63 -6.16 -5.97 -1.04
N GLY A 64 -5.29 -6.94 -1.30
CA GLY A 64 -3.91 -6.70 -1.78
C GLY A 64 -2.93 -6.26 -0.69
N TRP A 65 -3.38 -5.97 0.53
CA TRP A 65 -2.48 -5.69 1.65
C TRP A 65 -1.78 -6.97 2.12
N ARG A 66 -0.50 -6.86 2.47
CA ARG A 66 0.30 -7.95 3.02
C ARG A 66 0.72 -7.62 4.44
N TYR A 67 0.56 -8.57 5.35
CA TYR A 67 0.78 -8.38 6.78
C TYR A 67 1.82 -9.37 7.30
N PHE A 68 2.73 -8.87 8.11
CA PHE A 68 3.76 -9.66 8.77
C PHE A 68 3.83 -9.25 10.25
N THR A 69 3.95 -10.22 11.14
CA THR A 69 4.13 -9.96 12.57
C THR A 69 5.21 -10.85 13.15
N ASP A 70 5.94 -10.34 14.14
CA ASP A 70 6.76 -11.17 15.01
C ASP A 70 5.85 -11.76 16.11
N PRO A 71 5.81 -13.08 16.31
CA PRO A 71 4.99 -13.69 17.36
C PRO A 71 5.55 -13.48 18.78
N THR A 72 6.80 -13.03 18.91
CA THR A 72 7.54 -12.90 20.18
C THR A 72 7.77 -11.47 20.63
N ASP A 73 7.48 -10.48 19.79
CA ASP A 73 7.73 -9.06 20.03
C ASP A 73 6.64 -8.26 19.30
N PRO A 74 6.06 -7.17 19.86
CA PRO A 74 5.09 -6.33 19.17
C PRO A 74 5.68 -5.56 17.97
N ARG A 75 6.17 -6.27 16.96
CA ARG A 75 6.69 -5.74 15.70
C ARG A 75 5.84 -6.26 14.56
N ALA A 76 5.48 -5.36 13.64
CA ALA A 76 4.73 -5.71 12.46
C ALA A 76 5.20 -4.91 11.24
N VAL A 77 5.15 -5.54 10.08
CA VAL A 77 5.35 -4.90 8.78
C VAL A 77 4.05 -5.05 7.99
N VAL A 78 3.64 -3.98 7.34
CA VAL A 78 2.47 -3.97 6.46
C VAL A 78 2.89 -3.37 5.14
N ILE A 79 2.55 -4.04 4.04
CA ILE A 79 2.87 -3.59 2.69
C ILE A 79 1.56 -3.28 1.97
N SER A 80 1.45 -2.05 1.43
CA SER A 80 0.29 -1.65 0.64
C SER A 80 0.25 -2.39 -0.70
N PRO A 81 -0.90 -2.43 -1.39
CA PRO A 81 -0.98 -2.98 -2.74
C PRO A 81 -0.09 -2.24 -3.75
N GLN A 82 0.28 -0.98 -3.46
CA GLN A 82 1.20 -0.16 -4.26
C GLN A 82 2.67 -0.39 -3.91
N GLY A 83 2.96 -1.24 -2.92
CA GLY A 83 4.32 -1.56 -2.50
C GLY A 83 4.90 -0.64 -1.41
N ASP A 84 4.11 0.26 -0.82
CA ASP A 84 4.57 1.08 0.32
C ASP A 84 4.74 0.25 1.58
N TYR A 85 5.81 0.51 2.30
CA TYR A 85 6.17 -0.19 3.53
C TYR A 85 5.78 0.62 4.76
N TYR A 86 5.07 -0.04 5.66
CA TYR A 86 4.70 0.46 6.98
C TYR A 86 5.25 -0.45 8.05
N TYR A 87 5.77 0.12 9.12
CA TYR A 87 6.37 -0.61 10.23
C TYR A 87 5.82 -0.16 11.58
N SER A 88 5.56 -1.13 12.44
CA SER A 88 5.11 -0.94 13.83
C SER A 88 6.09 -1.61 14.79
N ARG A 89 6.27 -0.96 15.95
CA ARG A 89 6.95 -1.50 17.15
C ARG A 89 6.05 -1.42 18.37
N GLY A 90 4.74 -1.66 18.17
CA GLY A 90 3.73 -1.60 19.24
C GLY A 90 3.19 -0.21 19.54
N LYS A 91 3.53 0.80 18.73
CA LYS A 91 3.09 2.21 18.91
C LYS A 91 2.28 2.74 17.72
N GLY A 92 1.73 1.84 16.91
CA GLY A 92 1.07 2.17 15.64
C GLY A 92 2.00 2.03 14.43
N LEU A 93 1.38 2.09 13.25
CA LEU A 93 2.07 1.96 11.96
C LEU A 93 2.70 3.30 11.56
N ARG A 94 3.91 3.23 11.02
CA ARG A 94 4.63 4.36 10.44
C ARG A 94 5.08 4.01 9.04
N TRP A 95 4.89 4.91 8.09
CA TRP A 95 5.46 4.79 6.76
C TRP A 95 6.99 4.86 6.85
N ILE A 96 7.68 3.93 6.18
CA ILE A 96 9.14 3.83 6.23
C ILE A 96 9.81 3.90 4.86
N ALA A 97 9.12 3.49 3.80
CA ALA A 97 9.64 3.55 2.44
C ALA A 97 8.52 3.38 1.40
N ALA A 98 8.73 3.95 0.21
CA ALA A 98 8.00 3.58 -1.00
C ALA A 98 8.76 2.45 -1.73
N GLU A 99 8.07 1.73 -2.61
CA GLU A 99 8.70 0.77 -3.50
C GLU A 99 9.73 1.47 -4.41
N GLN A 100 10.91 0.86 -4.56
CA GLN A 100 11.96 1.37 -5.44
C GLN A 100 11.80 0.73 -6.82
N SER A 101 11.50 1.54 -7.84
CA SER A 101 11.33 1.13 -9.25
C SER A 101 12.65 1.04 -10.00
#